data_AF-X0ACV5-F1
#
_entry.id   AF-X0ACV5-F1
#
_cell.length_a   1.000
_cell.length_b   1.000
_cell.length_c   1.000
_cell.angle_alpha   90.00
_cell.angle_beta   90.00
_cell.angle_gamma   90.00
#
_symmetry.space_group_name_H-M   'P 1'
#
loop_
_entity.id
_entity.type
_entity.pdbx_description
1 polymer ?
#
loop_
_entity_poly.entity_id
_entity_poly.type
_entity_poly.pdbx_seq_one_letter_code
_entity_poly.pdbx_strand_id
1 'polypeptide(L)'
;MNTLTRILGARLSTVPYHMRCISRNASTLAILEVRNGQLSSDSERTITAAARLEGPVTALLLGDISMGAAEEAASIQGLTNVIAGTQEQDHVVGVDEPFEGASISL
;
A
#
# COMPACT_ATOMS: atom_id res chain seq x y z
N MET A 1 -46.33 -9.47 -54.31
CA MET A 1 -46.78 -9.55 -52.90
C MET A 1 -45.90 -10.61 -52.25
N ASN A 2 -45.10 -10.43 -51.21
CA ASN A 2 -44.92 -9.41 -50.17
C ASN A 2 -43.65 -9.79 -49.38
N THR A 3 -42.59 -8.97 -49.44
CA THR A 3 -41.32 -9.26 -48.75
C THR A 3 -41.41 -8.82 -47.29
N LEU A 4 -41.42 -9.77 -46.35
CA LEU A 4 -41.47 -9.49 -44.91
C LEU A 4 -40.07 -9.23 -44.35
N THR A 5 -39.70 -7.95 -44.30
CA THR A 5 -38.47 -7.50 -43.63
C THR A 5 -38.70 -7.51 -42.11
N ARG A 6 -38.19 -8.52 -41.41
CA ARG A 6 -38.19 -8.57 -39.95
C ARG A 6 -37.06 -7.70 -39.40
N ILE A 7 -37.37 -6.45 -39.07
CA ILE A 7 -36.44 -5.55 -38.38
C ILE A 7 -36.34 -5.99 -36.91
N LEU A 8 -35.23 -6.63 -36.54
CA LEU A 8 -34.90 -6.90 -35.15
C LEU A 8 -34.44 -5.56 -34.52
N GLY A 9 -35.37 -4.87 -33.86
CA GLY A 9 -35.03 -3.73 -33.02
C GLY A 9 -34.29 -4.24 -31.77
N ALA A 10 -32.96 -4.13 -31.77
CA ALA A 10 -32.17 -4.33 -30.56
C ALA A 10 -32.55 -3.21 -29.58
N ARG A 11 -33.34 -3.54 -28.56
CA ARG A 11 -33.56 -2.65 -27.43
C ARG A 11 -32.26 -2.61 -26.64
N LEU A 12 -31.45 -1.58 -26.86
CA LEU A 12 -30.40 -1.21 -25.91
C LEU A 12 -31.10 -0.85 -24.60
N SER A 13 -31.08 -1.77 -23.64
CA SER A 13 -31.30 -1.42 -22.24
C SER A 13 -30.06 -0.67 -21.77
N THR A 14 -30.12 0.65 -21.75
CA THR A 14 -29.17 1.45 -20.97
C THR A 14 -29.38 1.05 -19.52
N VAL A 15 -28.51 0.16 -19.02
CA VAL A 15 -28.41 -0.10 -17.58
C VAL A 15 -27.77 1.14 -17.00
N PRO A 16 -28.46 1.93 -16.15
CA PRO A 16 -27.81 3.02 -15.46
C PRO A 16 -26.80 2.38 -14.51
N TYR A 17 -25.52 2.41 -14.88
CA TYR A 17 -24.45 2.23 -13.93
C TYR A 17 -24.58 3.37 -12.94
N HIS A 18 -25.17 3.08 -11.79
CA HIS A 18 -25.14 3.96 -10.63
C HIS A 18 -23.67 4.06 -10.21
N MET A 19 -22.91 4.97 -10.83
CA MET A 19 -21.59 5.41 -10.36
C MET A 19 -21.78 6.18 -9.06
N ARG A 20 -22.09 5.45 -8.00
CA ARG A 20 -22.05 5.93 -6.63
C ARG A 20 -21.19 4.95 -5.85
N CYS A 21 -19.89 4.97 -6.13
CA CYS A 21 -18.89 4.21 -5.37
C CYS A 21 -17.95 5.12 -4.54
N ILE A 22 -18.27 6.41 -4.36
CA ILE A 22 -17.38 7.33 -3.61
C ILE A 22 -17.65 7.30 -2.09
N SER A 23 -18.75 6.72 -1.60
CA SER A 23 -19.18 6.99 -0.21
C SER A 23 -18.77 5.97 0.86
N ARG A 24 -17.79 5.06 0.66
CA ARG A 24 -17.38 4.17 1.77
C ARG A 24 -15.89 3.93 2.02
N ASN A 25 -15.00 4.10 1.04
CA ASN A 25 -13.55 3.87 1.27
C ASN A 25 -12.71 5.05 0.78
N ALA A 26 -12.95 6.26 1.29
CA ALA A 26 -12.05 7.40 1.11
C ALA A 26 -10.80 7.31 2.02
N SER A 27 -10.42 6.11 2.47
CA SER A 27 -9.18 5.91 3.21
C SER A 27 -8.00 6.12 2.28
N THR A 28 -7.13 7.06 2.60
CA THR A 28 -5.92 7.36 1.83
C THR A 28 -4.72 6.69 2.48
N LEU A 29 -3.96 5.93 1.70
CA LEU A 29 -2.66 5.39 2.11
C LEU A 29 -1.56 6.29 1.54
N ALA A 30 -0.84 7.01 2.41
CA ALA A 30 0.31 7.84 2.05
C ALA A 30 1.60 7.04 2.26
N ILE A 31 2.41 6.92 1.21
CA ILE A 31 3.72 6.26 1.31
C ILE A 31 4.75 7.34 1.62
N LEU A 32 5.43 7.22 2.76
CA LEU A 32 6.41 8.18 3.24
C LEU A 32 7.82 7.56 3.19
N GLU A 33 8.74 8.25 2.54
CA GLU A 33 10.14 7.82 2.44
C GLU A 33 10.91 8.27 3.68
N VAL A 34 11.65 7.33 4.27
CA VAL A 34 12.62 7.57 5.34
C VAL A 34 14.02 7.36 4.79
N ARG A 35 14.86 8.40 4.89
CA ARG A 35 16.24 8.38 4.39
C ARG A 35 17.19 8.79 5.50
N ASN A 36 18.27 8.02 5.70
CA ASN A 36 19.23 8.25 6.79
C ASN A 36 18.56 8.30 8.18
N GLY A 37 17.50 7.52 8.39
CA GLY A 37 16.75 7.52 9.65
C GLY A 37 15.90 8.77 9.91
N GLN A 38 15.67 9.62 8.91
CA GLN A 38 14.82 10.82 8.99
C GLN A 38 13.73 10.80 7.93
N LEU A 39 12.59 11.40 8.26
CA LEU A 39 11.47 11.51 7.33
C LEU A 39 11.80 12.50 6.20
N SER A 40 11.46 12.16 4.95
CA SER A 40 11.67 13.05 3.81
C SER A 40 10.83 14.33 3.93
N SER A 41 11.37 15.48 3.51
CA SER A 41 10.68 16.78 3.54
C SER A 41 9.40 16.83 2.69
N ASP A 42 9.27 15.95 1.68
CA ASP A 42 8.05 15.87 0.87
C ASP A 42 6.91 15.11 1.56
N SER A 43 7.16 14.51 2.72
CA SER A 43 6.17 13.77 3.50
C SER A 43 5.02 14.67 3.96
N GLU A 44 5.32 15.87 4.47
CA GLU A 44 4.29 16.83 4.92
C GLU A 44 3.38 17.27 3.77
N ARG A 45 3.96 17.48 2.58
CA ARG A 45 3.19 17.84 1.37
C ARG A 45 2.28 16.71 0.93
N THR A 46 2.79 15.48 1.00
CA THR A 46 2.04 14.26 0.68
C THR A 46 0.87 14.08 1.63
N ILE A 47 1.09 14.26 2.93
CA ILE A 47 0.04 14.19 3.96
C ILE A 47 -0.99 15.31 3.76
N THR A 48 -0.55 16.53 3.46
CA THR A 48 -1.45 17.65 3.17
C THR A 48 -2.33 17.39 1.94
N ALA A 49 -1.77 16.78 0.90
CA ALA A 49 -2.54 16.38 -0.29
C ALA A 49 -3.52 15.25 0.04
N ALA A 50 -3.10 14.26 0.83
CA ALA A 50 -3.94 13.16 1.29
C ALA A 50 -5.11 13.66 2.15
N ALA A 51 -4.87 14.63 3.03
CA ALA A 51 -5.90 15.22 3.89
C ALA A 51 -7.01 15.94 3.09
N ARG A 52 -6.70 16.46 1.90
CA ARG A 52 -7.69 17.07 0.99
C ARG A 52 -8.66 16.08 0.36
N LEU A 53 -8.38 14.77 0.44
CA LEU A 53 -9.27 13.72 -0.07
C LEU A 53 -10.41 13.39 0.90
N GLU A 54 -10.52 14.12 2.02
CA GLU A 54 -11.64 14.07 2.98
C GLU A 54 -11.95 12.65 3.47
N GLY A 55 -10.93 11.96 4.00
CA GLY A 55 -11.04 10.66 4.63
C GLY A 55 -9.81 10.32 5.49
N PRO A 56 -9.82 9.17 6.19
CA PRO A 56 -8.72 8.83 7.09
C PRO A 56 -7.43 8.60 6.30
N VAL A 57 -6.33 9.19 6.76
CA VAL A 57 -5.01 9.06 6.13
C VAL A 57 -4.17 8.11 6.96
N THR A 58 -3.69 7.03 6.34
CA THR A 58 -2.74 6.09 6.93
C THR A 58 -1.38 6.32 6.27
N ALA A 59 -0.32 6.55 7.04
CA ALA A 59 1.04 6.54 6.51
C ALA A 59 1.62 5.14 6.51
N LEU A 60 2.37 4.80 5.47
CA LEU A 60 3.30 3.69 5.43
C LEU A 60 4.72 4.25 5.29
N LEU A 61 5.55 4.06 6.31
CA LEU A 61 6.96 4.44 6.26
C LEU A 61 7.76 3.36 5.56
N LEU A 62 8.62 3.75 4.63
CA LEU A 62 9.51 2.86 3.89
C LEU A 62 10.93 3.43 3.86
N GLY A 63 11.94 2.55 3.92
CA GLY A 63 13.36 2.92 3.86
C GLY A 63 14.09 2.56 5.15
N ASP A 64 15.07 3.39 5.52
CA ASP A 64 15.89 3.20 6.72
C ASP A 64 15.11 3.62 7.99
N ILE A 65 14.04 2.89 8.31
CA ILE A 65 13.11 3.26 9.38
C ILE A 65 13.83 3.23 10.73
N SER A 66 13.88 4.39 11.38
CA SER A 66 14.34 4.55 12.76
C SER A 66 13.13 4.78 13.68
N MET A 67 13.30 4.51 14.97
CA MET A 67 12.26 4.84 15.98
C MET A 67 11.92 6.33 15.97
N GLY A 68 12.93 7.19 15.82
CA GLY A 68 12.74 8.64 15.72
C GLY A 68 11.94 9.07 14.49
N ALA A 69 12.14 8.44 13.33
CA ALA A 69 11.36 8.73 12.12
C ALA A 69 9.88 8.29 12.25
N ALA A 70 9.62 7.18 12.96
CA ALA A 70 8.26 6.74 13.23
C ALA A 70 7.53 7.68 14.21
N GLU A 71 8.22 8.14 15.25
CA GLU A 71 7.71 9.15 16.19
C GLU A 71 7.45 10.49 15.50
N GLU A 72 8.38 10.94 14.65
CA GLU A 72 8.24 12.14 13.84
C GLU A 72 7.00 12.06 12.95
N ALA A 73 6.85 10.96 12.20
CA ALA A 73 5.67 10.75 11.35
C ALA A 73 4.36 10.66 12.14
N ALA A 74 4.38 10.08 13.35
CA ALA A 74 3.21 10.01 14.24
C ALA A 74 2.81 11.37 14.83
N SER A 75 3.73 12.33 14.87
CA SER A 75 3.47 13.70 15.33
C SER A 75 2.80 14.58 14.27
N ILE A 76 2.85 14.19 12.99
CA ILE A 76 2.33 15.01 11.90
C ILE A 76 0.79 15.04 11.91
N GLN A 77 0.23 16.25 11.91
CA GLN A 77 -1.21 16.46 11.87
C GLN A 77 -1.81 16.02 10.53
N GLY A 78 -3.01 15.46 10.58
CA GLY A 78 -3.74 14.97 9.39
C GLY A 78 -3.58 13.46 9.14
N LEU A 79 -2.78 12.78 9.95
CA LEU A 79 -2.69 11.32 9.96
C LEU A 79 -3.64 10.68 10.97
N THR A 80 -4.24 9.57 10.57
CA THR A 80 -5.08 8.71 11.41
C THR A 80 -4.28 7.54 11.95
N ASN A 81 -3.42 6.94 11.13
CA ASN A 81 -2.61 5.78 11.50
C ASN A 81 -1.22 5.89 10.88
N VAL A 82 -0.24 5.28 11.54
CA VAL A 82 1.12 5.14 11.02
C VAL A 82 1.51 3.67 11.06
N ILE A 83 1.95 3.16 9.93
CA ILE A 83 2.46 1.80 9.76
C ILE A 83 3.97 1.92 9.49
N ALA A 84 4.77 1.47 10.44
CA ALA A 84 6.21 1.33 10.29
C ALA A 84 6.52 -0.17 10.17
N GLY A 85 6.86 -0.62 8.96
CA GLY A 85 7.32 -1.98 8.73
C GLY A 85 8.82 -2.06 9.01
N THR A 86 9.22 -2.43 10.22
CA THR A 86 10.61 -2.85 10.42
C THR A 86 10.82 -4.12 9.61
N GLN A 87 11.73 -4.10 8.65
CA GLN A 87 12.21 -5.34 8.07
C GLN A 87 12.91 -6.13 9.18
N GLU A 88 12.20 -7.06 9.83
CA GLU A 88 12.83 -8.31 10.21
C GLU A 88 13.08 -9.05 8.89
N GLN A 89 14.19 -8.71 8.23
CA GLN A 89 14.80 -9.62 7.27
C GLN A 89 15.36 -10.76 8.11
N ASP A 90 14.59 -11.83 8.24
CA ASP A 90 15.11 -13.10 8.71
C ASP A 90 16.20 -13.51 7.70
N HIS A 91 17.46 -13.31 8.10
CA HIS A 91 18.61 -13.70 7.30
C HIS A 91 18.47 -15.20 7.08
N VAL A 92 18.21 -15.61 5.82
CA VAL A 92 18.33 -17.01 5.42
C VAL A 92 19.78 -17.40 5.65
N VAL A 93 20.05 -17.97 6.83
CA VAL A 93 21.31 -18.64 7.16
C VAL A 93 21.40 -19.79 6.16
N GLY A 94 22.26 -19.62 5.15
CA GLY A 94 22.74 -20.73 4.37
C GLY A 94 23.32 -21.75 5.32
N VAL A 95 22.74 -22.95 5.32
CA VAL A 95 23.30 -24.12 6.01
C VAL A 95 24.54 -24.59 5.24
N ASP A 96 25.64 -23.84 5.38
CA ASP A 96 26.98 -24.38 5.18
C ASP A 96 27.32 -25.19 6.43
N GLU A 97 26.82 -26.42 6.49
CA GLU A 97 27.22 -27.42 7.48
C GLU A 97 28.70 -27.76 7.28
N PRO A 98 29.60 -27.50 8.24
CA PRO A 98 30.96 -28.01 8.17
C PRO A 98 30.95 -29.52 8.47
N PHE A 99 31.29 -30.35 7.49
CA PHE A 99 31.64 -31.75 7.73
C PHE A 99 32.95 -31.82 8.53
N GLU A 100 32.85 -31.76 9.85
CA GLU A 100 33.95 -32.09 10.76
C GLU A 100 33.96 -33.60 11.02
N GLY A 101 35.11 -34.22 10.76
CA GLY A 101 35.23 -35.65 10.54
C GLY A 101 35.37 -36.52 11.80
N ALA A 102 35.40 -37.82 11.49
CA ALA A 102 35.97 -38.95 12.22
C ALA A 102 35.11 -39.67 13.27
N SER A 103 34.64 -40.87 12.89
CA SER A 103 35.22 -42.08 13.49
C SER A 103 35.10 -43.26 12.53
N ILE A 104 36.25 -43.72 12.03
CA ILE A 104 36.41 -45.03 11.41
C ILE A 104 36.66 -46.04 12.53
N SER A 105 35.80 -47.05 12.65
CA SER A 105 36.14 -48.28 13.37
C SER A 105 36.24 -49.40 12.35
N LEU A 106 37.45 -49.99 12.28
CA LEU A 106 37.74 -51.26 11.62
C LEU A 106 36.97 -52.41 12.30
#